data_AF-A0A495Z5M8-F1
#
_entry.id   AF-A0A495Z5M8-F1
#
_cell.length_a   1.000
_cell.length_b   1.000
_cell.length_c   1.000
_cell.angle_alpha   90.00
_cell.angle_beta   90.00
_cell.angle_gamma   90.00
#
_symmetry.space_group_name_H-M   'P 1'
#
loop_
_entity.id
_entity.type
_entity.pdbx_description
1 polymer ?
#
loop_
_entity_poly.entity_id
_entity_poly.type
_entity_poly.pdbx_seq_one_letter_code
_entity_poly.pdbx_strand_id
1 'polypeptide(L)'
;MIDDERTQFVLWLSTIAFLVIVLLVVLGCAASVLNAQSGLNLVPVVAGADPAVEDNRSATPKIERSPPIPNRFETAALQIEALVAAEQDASRDVNKLGWFGAGVATSVIIGPLAAYAGNVIGGKIAPATGSGLLFYDAVSDGEIIGTFTVFFIGVSGPLILIYNYNPDPPSKRFVGQPPEYIDYYTMTYKTKAKSIRK
;
A
#
# COMPACT_ATOMS: atom_id res chain seq x y z
N MET A 1 -7.23 -36.96 -33.55
CA MET A 1 -5.77 -36.88 -33.32
C MET A 1 -5.16 -35.54 -33.75
N ILE A 2 -5.74 -34.83 -34.73
CA ILE A 2 -5.30 -33.46 -35.12
C ILE A 2 -5.75 -32.38 -34.11
N ASP A 3 -6.81 -32.62 -33.34
CA ASP A 3 -7.36 -31.64 -32.40
C ASP A 3 -6.51 -31.42 -31.13
N ASP A 4 -5.63 -32.38 -30.81
CA ASP A 4 -4.81 -32.34 -29.59
C ASP A 4 -3.64 -31.34 -29.70
N GLU A 5 -2.95 -31.31 -30.85
CA GLU A 5 -1.87 -30.34 -31.10
C GLU A 5 -2.37 -28.89 -31.15
N ARG A 6 -3.57 -28.66 -31.70
CA ARG A 6 -4.18 -27.31 -31.73
C ARG A 6 -4.52 -26.83 -30.33
N THR A 7 -5.03 -27.71 -29.49
CA THR A 7 -5.38 -27.38 -28.10
C THR A 7 -4.13 -27.06 -27.28
N GLN A 8 -3.07 -27.85 -27.43
CA GLN A 8 -1.77 -27.56 -26.79
C GLN A 8 -1.18 -26.24 -27.27
N PHE A 9 -1.26 -25.94 -28.56
CA PHE A 9 -0.75 -24.68 -29.12
C PHE A 9 -1.50 -23.46 -28.56
N VAL A 10 -2.82 -23.54 -28.43
CA VAL A 10 -3.66 -22.47 -27.86
C VAL A 10 -3.36 -22.27 -26.37
N LEU A 11 -3.21 -23.34 -25.59
CA LEU A 11 -2.80 -23.27 -24.19
C LEU A 11 -1.42 -22.63 -24.01
N TRP A 12 -0.47 -22.99 -24.88
CA TRP A 12 0.88 -22.41 -24.85
C TRP A 12 0.86 -20.91 -25.17
N LEU A 13 0.13 -20.49 -26.21
CA LEU A 13 -0.03 -19.07 -26.54
C LEU A 13 -0.72 -18.27 -25.42
N SER A 14 -1.77 -18.84 -24.81
CA SER A 14 -2.47 -18.21 -23.68
C SER A 14 -1.54 -18.02 -22.48
N THR A 15 -0.72 -19.03 -22.19
CA THR A 15 0.28 -18.97 -21.11
C THR A 15 1.33 -17.87 -21.38
N ILE A 16 1.81 -17.76 -22.62
CA ILE A 16 2.77 -16.71 -23.00
C ILE A 16 2.13 -15.33 -22.89
N ALA A 17 0.90 -15.16 -23.40
CA ALA A 17 0.20 -13.88 -23.31
C ALA A 17 0.02 -13.46 -21.84
N PHE A 18 -0.34 -14.40 -20.96
CA PHE A 18 -0.44 -14.14 -19.53
C PHE A 18 0.91 -13.73 -18.91
N LEU A 19 1.99 -14.45 -19.23
CA LEU A 19 3.34 -14.10 -18.75
C LEU A 19 3.80 -12.72 -19.23
N VAL A 20 3.48 -12.34 -20.48
CA VAL A 20 3.77 -11.01 -21.01
C VAL A 20 2.98 -9.94 -20.27
N ILE A 21 1.70 -10.16 -20.00
CA ILE A 21 0.87 -9.21 -19.23
C ILE A 21 1.43 -9.04 -17.81
N VAL A 22 1.76 -10.15 -17.13
CA VAL A 22 2.36 -10.12 -15.79
C VAL A 22 3.69 -9.36 -15.82
N LEU A 23 4.56 -9.63 -16.81
CA LEU A 23 5.83 -8.94 -16.97
C LEU A 23 5.64 -7.42 -17.18
N LEU A 24 4.69 -7.02 -18.02
CA LEU A 24 4.39 -5.60 -18.26
C LEU A 24 3.85 -4.90 -17.01
N VAL A 25 3.00 -5.57 -16.22
CA VAL A 25 2.52 -5.05 -14.92
C VAL A 25 3.69 -4.89 -13.95
N VAL A 26 4.56 -5.89 -13.83
CA VAL A 26 5.74 -5.83 -12.96
C VAL A 26 6.68 -4.69 -13.38
N LEU A 27 6.96 -4.53 -14.67
CA LEU A 27 7.79 -3.44 -15.20
C LEU A 27 7.15 -2.07 -14.95
N GLY A 28 5.83 -1.93 -15.15
CA GLY A 28 5.11 -0.69 -14.86
C GLY A 28 5.12 -0.32 -13.37
N CYS A 29 4.98 -1.31 -12.48
CA CYS A 29 5.11 -1.11 -11.05
C CYS A 29 6.54 -0.70 -10.66
N ALA A 30 7.56 -1.36 -11.21
CA ALA A 30 8.96 -1.02 -10.96
C ALA A 30 9.28 0.42 -11.39
N ALA A 31 8.83 0.84 -12.57
CA ALA A 31 8.99 2.20 -13.07
C ALA A 31 8.32 3.24 -12.15
N SER A 32 7.14 2.91 -11.61
CA SER A 32 6.41 3.80 -10.70
C SER A 32 7.11 3.95 -9.34
N VAL A 33 7.71 2.87 -8.82
CA VAL A 33 8.51 2.91 -7.59
C VAL A 33 9.78 3.74 -7.78
N LEU A 34 10.47 3.57 -8.91
CA LEU A 34 11.62 4.39 -9.29
C LEU A 34 11.26 5.87 -9.38
N ASN A 35 10.10 6.20 -9.95
CA ASN A 35 9.61 7.57 -10.02
C ASN A 35 9.17 8.14 -8.64
N ALA A 36 8.71 7.29 -7.72
CA ALA A 36 8.43 7.72 -6.36
C ALA A 36 9.71 8.00 -5.55
N GLN A 37 10.80 7.29 -5.85
CA GLN A 37 12.10 7.50 -5.19
C GLN A 37 12.84 8.75 -5.68
N SER A 38 12.67 9.16 -6.95
CA SER A 38 13.31 10.37 -7.47
C SER A 38 12.81 11.65 -6.79
N GLY A 39 11.58 11.65 -6.25
CA GLY A 39 11.02 12.77 -5.48
C GLY A 39 11.59 12.92 -4.05
N LEU A 40 12.28 11.90 -3.51
CA LEU A 40 12.79 11.90 -2.13
C LEU A 40 14.17 12.55 -1.97
N ASN A 41 14.90 12.83 -3.06
CA ASN A 41 16.25 13.38 -3.01
C ASN A 41 16.31 14.92 -2.92
N LEU A 42 15.19 15.62 -2.75
CA LEU A 42 15.14 17.09 -2.74
C LEU A 42 14.79 17.71 -1.38
N VAL A 43 14.71 16.94 -0.29
CA VAL A 43 14.72 17.56 1.04
C VAL A 43 16.19 17.65 1.47
N PRO A 44 16.85 18.81 1.35
CA PRO A 44 18.12 18.99 2.02
C PRO A 44 17.85 18.77 3.50
N VAL A 45 18.42 17.69 4.05
CA VAL A 45 18.56 17.53 5.49
C VAL A 45 19.32 18.77 5.95
N VAL A 46 18.59 19.72 6.52
CA VAL A 46 19.18 20.81 7.28
C VAL A 46 19.83 20.12 8.46
N ALA A 47 21.09 19.73 8.28
CA ALA A 47 21.94 19.23 9.33
C ALA A 47 21.97 20.34 10.37
N GLY A 48 21.19 20.14 11.44
CA GLY A 48 21.18 21.02 12.59
C GLY A 48 22.63 21.15 13.05
N ALA A 49 23.13 22.37 13.01
CA ALA A 49 24.39 22.71 13.63
C ALA A 49 24.24 22.40 15.13
N ASP A 50 24.96 21.40 15.63
CA ASP A 50 25.10 21.13 17.06
C ASP A 50 25.60 22.41 17.74
N PRO A 51 24.82 23.07 18.63
CA PRO A 51 25.40 24.04 19.53
C PRO A 51 26.25 23.25 20.53
N ALA A 52 27.54 23.56 20.50
CA ALA A 52 28.58 23.01 21.36
C ALA A 52 28.07 22.62 22.76
N VAL A 53 28.27 21.35 23.09
CA VAL A 53 28.13 20.81 24.44
C VAL A 53 29.18 21.49 25.32
N GLU A 54 28.74 22.49 26.08
CA GLU A 54 29.52 23.14 27.12
C GLU A 54 29.53 22.22 28.36
N ASP A 55 30.65 21.52 28.53
CA ASP A 55 31.02 20.79 29.74
C ASP A 55 31.14 21.79 30.90
N ASN A 56 30.20 21.74 31.85
CA ASN A 56 30.40 22.42 33.11
C ASN A 56 29.87 21.61 34.30
N ARG A 57 30.79 20.83 34.86
CA ARG A 57 30.73 20.30 36.22
C ARG A 57 30.49 21.45 37.21
N SER A 58 29.34 21.48 37.87
CA SER A 58 29.24 22.07 39.21
C SER A 58 27.99 21.59 39.93
N ALA A 59 28.21 20.76 40.93
CA ALA A 59 27.21 20.38 41.92
C ALA A 59 26.79 21.63 42.71
N THR A 60 25.67 22.23 42.33
CA THR A 60 25.01 23.28 43.12
C THR A 60 23.60 22.84 43.53
N PRO A 61 23.08 23.37 44.65
CA PRO A 61 21.82 22.91 45.25
C PRO A 61 20.66 23.09 44.29
N LYS A 62 19.75 22.11 44.33
CA LYS A 62 18.54 21.99 43.51
C LYS A 62 17.55 23.13 43.84
N ILE A 63 17.84 24.32 43.33
CA ILE A 63 16.86 25.42 43.26
C ILE A 63 15.91 25.01 42.14
N GLU A 64 14.67 24.72 42.51
CA GLU A 64 13.56 24.43 41.62
C GLU A 64 13.25 25.70 40.81
N ARG A 65 14.05 25.91 39.76
CA ARG A 65 13.87 27.02 38.82
C ARG A 65 12.57 26.75 38.07
N SER A 66 11.67 27.73 38.13
CA SER A 66 10.52 27.85 37.25
C SER A 66 10.92 27.41 35.84
N PRO A 67 10.12 26.58 35.16
CA PRO A 67 10.45 26.12 33.82
C PRO A 67 10.75 27.33 32.94
N PRO A 68 11.87 27.33 32.19
CA PRO A 68 12.19 28.41 31.27
C PRO A 68 11.02 28.57 30.31
N ILE A 69 10.55 29.83 30.15
CA ILE A 69 9.48 30.13 29.21
C ILE A 69 10.01 29.78 27.81
N PRO A 70 9.38 28.83 27.10
CA PRO A 70 9.86 28.40 25.80
C PRO A 70 9.89 29.61 24.85
N ASN A 71 11.02 29.76 24.16
CA ASN A 71 11.18 30.85 23.22
C ASN A 71 10.18 30.65 22.07
N ARG A 72 9.38 31.68 21.74
CA ARG A 72 8.38 31.59 20.67
C ARG A 72 8.97 31.14 19.33
N PHE A 73 10.25 31.45 19.08
CA PHE A 73 10.95 31.01 17.87
C PHE A 73 11.20 29.50 17.83
N GLU A 74 11.46 28.89 18.99
CA GLU A 74 11.68 27.45 19.12
C GLU A 74 10.37 26.69 18.85
N THR A 75 9.24 27.19 19.36
CA THR A 75 7.92 26.59 19.08
C THR A 75 7.52 26.64 17.61
N ALA A 76 7.91 27.70 16.89
CA ALA A 76 7.61 27.84 15.47
C ALA A 76 8.41 26.85 14.61
N ALA A 77 9.69 26.65 14.91
CA ALA A 77 10.52 25.66 14.22
C ALA A 77 9.98 24.23 14.43
N LEU A 78 9.60 23.91 15.67
CA LEU A 78 9.07 22.60 16.06
C LEU A 78 7.73 22.31 15.36
N GLN A 79 6.88 23.33 15.16
CA GLN A 79 5.64 23.21 14.38
C GLN A 79 5.89 22.95 12.90
N ILE A 80 6.86 23.63 12.28
CA ILE A 80 7.19 23.43 10.86
C ILE A 80 7.71 22.01 10.64
N GLU A 81 8.59 21.53 11.51
CA GLU A 81 9.11 20.17 11.44
C GLU A 81 7.99 19.12 11.60
N ALA A 82 7.09 19.32 12.57
CA ALA A 82 5.92 18.46 12.78
C ALA A 82 5.04 18.40 11.52
N LEU A 83 4.84 19.54 10.85
CA LEU A 83 4.05 19.63 9.62
C LEU A 83 4.68 18.79 8.50
N VAL A 84 5.97 19.01 8.22
CA VAL A 84 6.67 18.35 7.11
C VAL A 84 6.72 16.83 7.33
N ALA A 85 7.01 16.40 8.56
CA ALA A 85 7.01 14.98 8.92
C ALA A 85 5.61 14.35 8.76
N ALA A 86 4.55 15.04 9.21
CA ALA A 86 3.18 14.57 9.08
C ALA A 86 2.74 14.44 7.62
N GLU A 87 3.12 15.39 6.76
CA GLU A 87 2.78 15.34 5.34
C GLU A 87 3.48 14.18 4.61
N GLN A 88 4.76 13.96 4.91
CA GLN A 88 5.53 12.88 4.32
C GLN A 88 4.98 11.51 4.72
N ASP A 89 4.66 11.33 6.00
CA ASP A 89 4.10 10.07 6.50
C ASP A 89 2.70 9.81 5.96
N ALA A 90 1.83 10.83 5.99
CA ALA A 90 0.49 10.72 5.41
C ALA A 90 0.58 10.31 3.94
N SER A 91 1.48 10.90 3.16
CA SER A 91 1.68 10.57 1.74
C SER A 91 2.20 9.15 1.52
N ARG A 92 3.04 8.65 2.43
CA ARG A 92 3.57 7.29 2.37
C ARG A 92 2.50 6.24 2.69
N ASP A 93 1.68 6.47 3.71
CA ASP A 93 0.67 5.52 4.18
C ASP A 93 -0.51 5.38 3.20
N VAL A 94 -0.85 6.46 2.51
CA VAL A 94 -1.96 6.54 1.56
C VAL A 94 -1.54 6.30 0.10
N ASN A 95 -0.39 5.67 -0.15
CA ASN A 95 0.10 5.41 -1.51
C ASN A 95 -0.90 4.54 -2.29
N LYS A 96 -1.86 5.20 -2.98
CA LYS A 96 -2.96 4.56 -3.72
C LYS A 96 -2.43 3.53 -4.72
N LEU A 97 -1.28 3.84 -5.34
CA LEU A 97 -0.65 2.97 -6.32
C LEU A 97 -0.05 1.73 -5.67
N GLY A 98 0.58 1.87 -4.49
CA GLY A 98 1.09 0.74 -3.72
C GLY A 98 -0.04 -0.23 -3.33
N TRP A 99 -1.16 0.31 -2.86
CA TRP A 99 -2.34 -0.47 -2.52
C TRP A 99 -3.02 -1.11 -3.74
N PHE A 100 -3.12 -0.39 -4.86
CA PHE A 100 -3.61 -0.95 -6.11
C PHE A 100 -2.71 -2.10 -6.59
N GLY A 101 -1.39 -1.89 -6.57
CA GLY A 101 -0.41 -2.91 -6.93
C GLY A 101 -0.50 -4.14 -6.02
N ALA A 102 -0.70 -3.95 -4.71
CA ALA A 102 -0.94 -5.05 -3.78
C ALA A 102 -2.22 -5.83 -4.11
N GLY A 103 -3.30 -5.14 -4.48
CA GLY A 103 -4.54 -5.78 -4.92
C GLY A 103 -4.37 -6.62 -6.19
N VAL A 104 -3.67 -6.08 -7.20
CA VAL A 104 -3.37 -6.80 -8.45
C VAL A 104 -2.45 -8.01 -8.19
N ALA A 105 -1.40 -7.84 -7.39
CA ALA A 105 -0.51 -8.96 -7.05
C ALA A 105 -1.27 -10.07 -6.29
N THR A 106 -2.17 -9.69 -5.38
CA THR A 106 -3.01 -10.62 -4.63
C THR A 106 -3.98 -11.37 -5.55
N SER A 107 -4.59 -10.70 -6.54
CA SER A 107 -5.52 -11.37 -7.47
C SER A 107 -4.81 -12.35 -8.39
N VAL A 108 -3.58 -12.06 -8.82
CA VAL A 108 -2.75 -12.98 -9.62
C VAL A 108 -2.39 -14.25 -8.84
N ILE A 109 -2.18 -14.16 -7.52
CA ILE A 109 -1.83 -15.32 -6.69
C ILE A 109 -3.09 -16.11 -6.29
N ILE A 110 -4.15 -15.41 -5.84
CA ILE A 110 -5.37 -16.06 -5.33
C ILE A 110 -6.23 -16.63 -6.47
N GLY A 111 -6.22 -16.01 -7.65
CA GLY A 111 -7.01 -16.45 -8.81
C GLY A 111 -6.78 -17.92 -9.19
N PRO A 112 -5.55 -18.34 -9.49
CA PRO A 112 -5.23 -19.73 -9.82
C PRO A 112 -5.55 -20.71 -8.68
N LEU A 113 -5.31 -20.31 -7.44
CA LEU A 113 -5.63 -21.10 -6.24
C LEU A 113 -7.13 -21.33 -6.10
N ALA A 114 -7.93 -20.30 -6.36
CA ALA A 114 -9.38 -20.39 -6.31
C ALA A 114 -9.96 -21.17 -7.49
N ALA A 115 -9.38 -21.04 -8.69
CA ALA A 115 -9.74 -21.87 -9.85
C ALA A 115 -9.45 -23.36 -9.59
N TYR A 116 -8.28 -23.66 -9.02
CA TYR A 116 -7.92 -25.02 -8.60
C TYR A 116 -8.89 -25.56 -7.54
N ALA A 117 -9.20 -24.77 -6.51
CA ALA A 117 -10.18 -25.15 -5.48
C ALA A 117 -11.58 -25.38 -6.07
N GLY A 118 -12.00 -24.54 -7.02
CA GLY A 118 -13.25 -24.68 -7.76
C GLY A 118 -13.31 -25.99 -8.55
N ASN A 119 -12.23 -26.38 -9.22
CA ASN A 119 -12.14 -27.66 -9.92
C ASN A 119 -12.23 -28.86 -8.96
N VAL A 120 -11.57 -28.80 -7.80
CA VAL A 120 -11.63 -29.88 -6.79
C VAL A 120 -13.03 -30.03 -6.17
N ILE A 121 -13.71 -28.91 -5.92
CA ILE A 121 -15.06 -28.91 -5.33
C ILE A 121 -16.12 -29.25 -6.39
N GLY A 122 -16.00 -28.64 -7.56
CA GLY A 122 -16.94 -28.74 -8.68
C GLY A 122 -16.89 -30.08 -9.42
N GLY A 123 -15.75 -30.76 -9.44
CA GLY A 123 -15.61 -32.08 -10.06
C GLY A 123 -16.48 -33.20 -9.46
N LYS A 124 -17.17 -32.93 -8.34
CA LYS A 124 -18.17 -33.83 -7.75
C LYS A 124 -19.61 -33.51 -8.14
N ILE A 125 -19.85 -32.38 -8.79
CA ILE A 125 -21.16 -31.98 -9.30
C ILE A 125 -21.16 -32.36 -10.78
N ALA A 126 -22.07 -33.25 -11.18
CA ALA A 126 -22.13 -33.82 -12.53
C ALA A 126 -21.97 -32.73 -13.62
N PRO A 127 -21.29 -33.01 -14.76
CA PRO A 127 -21.04 -32.03 -15.79
C PRO A 127 -22.36 -31.41 -16.25
N ALA A 128 -22.51 -30.10 -16.06
CA ALA A 128 -23.65 -29.35 -16.54
C ALA A 128 -23.63 -29.45 -18.07
N THR A 129 -24.66 -30.09 -18.63
CA THR A 129 -25.02 -30.07 -20.04
C THR A 129 -24.84 -28.66 -20.59
N GLY A 130 -23.97 -28.53 -21.59
CA GLY A 130 -23.41 -27.29 -22.10
C GLY A 130 -24.40 -26.13 -22.19
N SER A 131 -24.15 -25.12 -21.37
CA SER A 131 -24.67 -23.77 -21.61
C SER A 131 -23.97 -23.25 -22.85
N GLY A 132 -24.67 -23.19 -23.99
CA GLY A 132 -24.12 -22.71 -25.26
C GLY A 132 -23.74 -21.22 -25.31
N LEU A 133 -23.20 -20.66 -24.22
CA LEU A 133 -22.84 -19.26 -24.10
C LEU A 133 -21.42 -18.96 -24.59
N LEU A 134 -20.52 -19.96 -24.66
CA LEU A 134 -19.19 -19.85 -25.27
C LEU A 134 -18.86 -21.15 -26.03
N PHE A 135 -18.42 -21.03 -27.28
CA PHE A 135 -18.18 -22.12 -28.24
C PHE A 135 -17.00 -23.06 -27.89
N TYR A 136 -16.61 -23.18 -26.63
CA TYR A 136 -15.56 -24.08 -26.16
C TYR A 136 -16.10 -25.02 -25.08
N ASP A 137 -16.37 -26.25 -25.48
CA ASP A 137 -16.87 -27.36 -24.64
C ASP A 137 -15.85 -27.86 -23.60
N ALA A 138 -14.72 -27.15 -23.43
CA ALA A 138 -13.61 -27.53 -22.57
C ALA A 138 -13.51 -26.68 -21.28
N VAL A 139 -14.26 -25.58 -21.18
CA VAL A 139 -14.24 -24.71 -19.99
C VAL A 139 -15.57 -24.88 -19.27
N SER A 140 -15.54 -25.45 -18.07
CA SER A 140 -16.73 -25.58 -17.24
C SER A 140 -17.28 -24.19 -16.89
N ASP A 141 -18.59 -23.97 -16.98
CA ASP A 141 -19.24 -22.72 -16.53
C ASP A 141 -18.83 -22.33 -15.10
N GLY A 142 -18.52 -23.32 -14.25
CA GLY A 142 -18.01 -23.11 -12.90
C GLY A 142 -16.62 -22.44 -12.85
N GLU A 143 -15.76 -22.69 -13.84
CA GLU A 143 -14.42 -22.11 -13.95
C GLU A 143 -14.51 -20.63 -14.36
N ILE A 144 -15.43 -20.29 -15.26
CA ILE A 144 -15.69 -18.89 -15.67
C ILE A 144 -16.27 -18.09 -14.50
N ILE A 145 -17.33 -18.61 -13.86
CA ILE A 145 -17.99 -17.93 -12.73
C ILE A 145 -17.00 -17.78 -11.56
N GLY A 146 -16.19 -18.82 -11.29
CA GLY A 146 -15.14 -18.77 -10.27
C GLY A 146 -14.10 -17.68 -10.57
N THR A 147 -13.60 -17.62 -11.81
CA THR A 147 -12.57 -16.65 -12.20
C THR A 147 -13.08 -15.21 -12.08
N PHE A 148 -14.28 -14.91 -12.59
CA PHE A 148 -14.86 -13.58 -12.46
C PHE A 148 -15.13 -13.20 -11.01
N THR A 149 -15.68 -14.12 -10.21
CA THR A 149 -15.99 -13.84 -8.80
C THR A 149 -14.72 -13.49 -8.02
N VAL A 150 -13.65 -14.26 -8.20
CA VAL A 150 -12.37 -14.04 -7.51
C VAL A 150 -11.67 -12.79 -8.03
N PHE A 151 -11.79 -12.49 -9.33
CA PHE A 151 -11.27 -11.24 -9.89
C PHE A 151 -11.98 -10.03 -9.29
N PHE A 152 -13.31 -10.00 -9.28
CA PHE A 152 -14.07 -8.89 -8.73
C PHE A 152 -13.84 -8.74 -7.23
N ILE A 153 -13.83 -9.82 -6.44
CA ILE A 153 -13.53 -9.76 -5.01
C ILE A 153 -12.06 -9.35 -4.77
N GLY A 154 -11.12 -9.87 -5.56
CA GLY A 154 -9.70 -9.58 -5.43
C GLY A 154 -9.34 -8.14 -5.79
N VAL A 155 -10.07 -7.52 -6.73
CA VAL A 155 -9.86 -6.11 -7.10
C VAL A 155 -10.69 -5.18 -6.20
N SER A 156 -11.97 -5.47 -5.98
CA SER A 156 -12.86 -4.59 -5.21
C SER A 156 -12.62 -4.69 -3.70
N GLY A 157 -12.25 -5.86 -3.17
CA GLY A 157 -12.02 -6.10 -1.76
C GLY A 157 -10.97 -5.15 -1.17
N PRO A 158 -9.74 -5.08 -1.73
CA PRO A 158 -8.74 -4.11 -1.31
C PRO A 158 -9.22 -2.67 -1.43
N LEU A 159 -9.93 -2.30 -2.52
CA LEU A 159 -10.47 -0.94 -2.68
C LEU A 159 -11.48 -0.57 -1.58
N ILE A 160 -12.36 -1.50 -1.22
CA ILE A 160 -13.32 -1.33 -0.10
C ILE A 160 -12.57 -1.23 1.23
N LEU A 161 -11.55 -2.06 1.43
CA LEU A 161 -10.75 -2.08 2.65
C LEU A 161 -9.98 -0.76 2.82
N ILE A 162 -9.39 -0.23 1.74
CA ILE A 162 -8.73 1.09 1.71
C ILE A 162 -9.74 2.20 1.97
N TYR A 163 -10.92 2.13 1.37
CA TYR A 163 -11.95 3.15 1.58
C TYR A 163 -12.40 3.22 3.05
N ASN A 164 -12.38 2.09 3.75
CA ASN A 164 -12.75 1.98 5.16
C ASN A 164 -11.57 2.07 6.13
N TYR A 165 -10.33 1.95 5.64
CA TYR A 165 -9.13 2.06 6.45
C TYR A 165 -8.94 3.50 6.91
N ASN A 166 -9.10 3.72 8.21
CA ASN A 166 -8.68 4.96 8.85
C ASN A 166 -7.24 4.74 9.31
N PRO A 167 -6.25 5.35 8.65
CA PRO A 167 -4.88 5.19 9.10
C PRO A 167 -4.73 5.88 10.46
N ASP A 168 -4.33 5.10 11.46
CA ASP A 168 -3.92 5.65 12.76
C ASP A 168 -2.47 6.10 12.67
N PRO A 169 -2.12 7.29 13.19
CA PRO A 169 -0.75 7.76 13.14
C PRO A 169 0.16 6.82 13.96
N PRO A 170 1.39 6.55 13.49
CA PRO A 170 2.26 5.56 14.10
C PRO A 170 2.70 5.99 15.51
N SER A 171 2.16 5.33 16.54
CA SER A 171 2.38 5.66 17.95
C SER A 171 3.84 5.66 18.39
N LYS A 172 4.70 4.89 17.72
CA LYS A 172 6.15 4.84 17.97
C LYS A 172 6.84 6.19 17.81
N ARG A 173 6.27 7.12 17.03
CA ARG A 173 6.85 8.46 16.82
C ARG A 173 6.59 9.43 17.96
N PHE A 174 5.66 9.12 18.85
CA PHE A 174 5.27 10.00 19.94
C PHE A 174 6.09 9.80 21.21
N VAL A 175 6.97 8.79 21.23
CA VAL A 175 7.83 8.53 22.39
C VAL A 175 8.86 9.64 22.52
N GLY A 176 8.78 10.41 23.61
CA GLY A 176 9.71 11.51 23.91
C GLY A 176 9.41 12.84 23.21
N GLN A 177 8.32 12.92 22.44
CA GLN A 177 7.90 14.17 21.80
C GLN A 177 7.03 15.01 22.74
N PRO A 178 7.09 16.35 22.66
CA PRO A 178 6.24 17.21 23.46
C PRO A 178 4.77 17.07 23.02
N PRO A 179 3.80 17.26 23.93
CA PRO A 179 2.37 17.10 23.62
C PRO A 179 1.91 18.04 22.50
N GLU A 180 2.49 19.24 22.39
CA GLU A 180 2.18 20.19 21.32
C GLU A 180 2.55 19.66 19.93
N TYR A 181 3.66 18.91 19.83
CA TYR A 181 4.07 18.26 18.58
C TYR A 181 3.05 17.18 18.18
N ILE A 182 2.63 16.36 19.14
CA ILE A 182 1.71 15.24 18.92
C ILE A 182 0.36 15.76 18.42
N ASP A 183 -0.16 16.82 19.04
CA ASP A 183 -1.43 17.43 18.64
C ASP A 183 -1.35 17.99 17.21
N TYR A 184 -0.30 18.75 16.93
CA TYR A 184 -0.12 19.36 15.61
C TYR A 184 0.07 18.33 14.51
N TYR A 185 0.92 17.32 14.76
CA TYR A 185 1.14 16.19 13.86
C TYR A 185 -0.17 15.45 13.60
N THR A 186 -0.93 15.12 14.65
CA THR A 186 -2.18 14.35 14.54
C THR A 186 -3.25 15.10 13.76
N MET A 187 -3.40 16.42 13.98
CA MET A 187 -4.36 17.24 13.24
C MET A 187 -3.98 17.33 11.75
N THR A 188 -2.69 17.52 11.46
CA THR A 188 -2.17 17.60 10.09
C THR A 188 -2.35 16.28 9.36
N TYR A 189 -1.97 15.18 9.99
CA TYR A 189 -2.12 13.82 9.46
C TYR A 189 -3.59 13.50 9.14
N LYS A 190 -4.51 13.75 10.08
CA LYS A 190 -5.95 13.53 9.86
C LYS A 190 -6.51 14.41 8.74
N THR A 191 -6.09 15.66 8.65
CA THR A 191 -6.51 16.59 7.59
C THR A 191 -6.05 16.10 6.23
N LYS A 192 -4.78 15.66 6.13
CA LYS A 192 -4.21 15.13 4.88
C LYS A 192 -4.87 13.81 4.48
N ALA A 193 -5.01 12.86 5.41
CA ALA A 193 -5.70 11.60 5.18
C ALA A 193 -7.14 11.83 4.68
N LYS A 194 -7.86 12.78 5.29
CA LYS A 194 -9.21 13.17 4.84
C LYS A 194 -9.22 13.78 3.43
N SER A 195 -8.21 14.58 3.08
CA SER A 195 -8.12 15.20 1.74
C SER A 195 -7.96 14.16 0.63
N ILE A 196 -7.30 13.04 0.93
CA ILE A 196 -6.97 11.99 -0.04
C ILE A 196 -8.14 11.03 -0.27
N ARG A 197 -9.09 11.00 0.68
CA ARG A 197 -10.35 10.26 0.59
C ARG A 197 -11.41 10.96 -0.29
N LYS A 198 -11.28 12.27 -0.51
CA LYS A 198 -12.12 13.00 -1.47
C LYS A 198 -11.69 12.69 -2.89
#